data_AF-A0A4Q4T580-F1
#
_entry.id   AF-A0A4Q4T580-F1
#
_cell.length_a   1.000
_cell.length_b   1.000
_cell.length_c   1.000
_cell.angle_alpha   90.00
_cell.angle_beta   90.00
_cell.angle_gamma   90.00
#
_symmetry.space_group_name_H-M   'P 1'
#
loop_
_entity.id
_entity.type
_entity.pdbx_description
1 polymer ?
#
loop_
_entity_poly.entity_id
_entity_poly.type
_entity_poly.pdbx_seq_one_letter_code
_entity_poly.pdbx_strand_id
1 'polypeptide(L)'
;MTSLPYPFSCIDTELRRDFQLSEEQVKKAKDEPGRTLVACGEYNTKGSLELYGLSAETRGEGNRRAFRKSAMKNRQTASQSKLLSVINHGTRIVYSDGQGYLKWVERDGVTEVRRHKIGLSERVAHRSLFGSMPGSDEIALKILSTKSGQDGNEAINDDDLLLWTGERLGVVSFSSKPGFFADEFEDDTRTPEEIAAEKEQELYGEKMRLALERHARDVHFVRNLGAGRVRTGA
;
A
#
# COMPACT_ATOMS: atom_id res chain seq x y z
N MET A 1 -2.21 -15.12 0.55
CA MET A 1 -1.20 -16.17 0.82
C MET A 1 -0.32 -16.27 -0.41
N THR A 2 0.99 -16.41 -0.24
CA THR A 2 1.98 -16.52 -1.33
C THR A 2 3.06 -17.53 -0.96
N SER A 3 3.86 -18.00 -1.92
CA SER A 3 4.95 -18.95 -1.68
C SER A 3 6.27 -18.46 -2.25
N LEU A 4 7.35 -18.55 -1.48
CA LEU A 4 8.72 -18.26 -1.91
C LEU A 4 9.49 -19.57 -2.21
N PRO A 5 10.33 -19.63 -3.24
CA PRO A 5 11.12 -20.80 -3.60
C PRO A 5 12.43 -20.91 -2.79
N TYR A 6 12.40 -20.50 -1.51
CA TYR A 6 13.53 -20.58 -0.59
C TYR A 6 13.03 -21.08 0.77
N PRO A 7 13.83 -21.89 1.50
CA PRO A 7 13.46 -22.32 2.84
C PRO A 7 13.51 -21.15 3.82
N PHE A 8 12.60 -21.19 4.80
CA PHE A 8 12.60 -20.29 5.94
C PHE A 8 12.84 -21.08 7.22
N SER A 9 13.69 -20.54 8.08
CA SER A 9 13.99 -21.10 9.39
C SER A 9 13.93 -19.96 10.41
N CYS A 10 13.04 -20.08 11.39
CA CYS A 10 12.85 -19.06 12.43
C CYS A 10 14.14 -18.88 13.24
N ILE A 11 14.76 -19.99 13.64
CA ILE A 11 15.99 -20.02 14.43
C ILE A 11 17.13 -19.36 13.67
N ASP A 12 17.36 -19.74 12.40
CA ASP A 12 18.45 -19.16 11.62
C ASP A 12 18.22 -17.67 11.34
N THR A 13 16.96 -17.24 11.26
CA THR A 13 16.63 -15.82 11.10
C THR A 13 16.92 -15.04 12.38
N GLU A 14 16.57 -15.55 13.56
CA GLU A 14 16.90 -14.95 14.85
C GLU A 14 18.43 -14.86 15.06
N LEU A 15 19.15 -15.96 14.83
CA LEU A 15 20.61 -16.00 14.94
C LEU A 15 21.30 -15.03 13.96
N ARG A 16 20.73 -14.83 12.75
CA ARG A 16 21.22 -13.83 11.79
C ARG A 16 21.05 -12.41 12.32
N ARG A 17 19.93 -12.12 13.00
CA ARG A 17 19.64 -10.80 13.58
C ARG A 17 20.53 -10.50 14.77
N ASP A 18 20.89 -11.53 15.54
CA ASP A 18 21.81 -11.42 16.67
C ASP A 18 23.29 -11.47 16.25
N PHE A 19 23.58 -11.48 14.94
CA PHE A 19 24.94 -11.57 14.37
C PHE A 19 25.74 -12.80 14.84
N GLN A 20 25.07 -13.90 15.16
CA GLN A 20 25.70 -15.12 15.69
C GLN A 20 26.07 -16.14 14.61
N LEU A 21 25.62 -15.94 13.36
CA LEU A 21 25.90 -16.82 12.23
C LEU A 21 27.07 -16.31 11.39
N SER A 22 27.97 -17.21 10.99
CA SER A 22 29.04 -16.89 10.05
C SER A 22 28.50 -16.72 8.62
N GLU A 23 29.22 -16.00 7.76
CA GLU A 23 28.83 -15.80 6.36
C GLU A 23 28.65 -17.11 5.60
N GLU A 24 29.51 -18.10 5.88
CA GLU A 24 29.44 -19.44 5.27
C GLU A 24 28.15 -20.17 5.65
N GLN A 25 27.75 -20.08 6.91
CA GLN A 25 26.50 -20.67 7.39
C GLN A 25 25.28 -19.97 6.76
N VAL A 26 25.34 -18.65 6.57
CA VAL A 26 24.28 -17.89 5.91
C VAL A 26 24.15 -18.30 4.44
N LYS A 27 25.26 -18.44 3.70
CA LYS A 27 25.24 -18.89 2.30
C LYS A 27 24.66 -20.29 2.19
N LYS A 28 25.15 -21.24 3.00
CA LYS A 28 24.64 -22.62 3.01
C LYS A 28 23.12 -22.67 3.24
N ALA A 29 22.62 -21.95 4.22
CA ALA A 29 21.19 -21.92 4.52
C ALA A 29 20.34 -21.17 3.46
N LYS A 30 20.93 -20.32 2.62
CA LYS A 30 20.25 -19.70 1.47
C LYS A 30 20.19 -20.64 0.25
N ASP A 31 21.19 -21.50 0.11
CA ASP A 31 21.33 -22.45 -0.99
C ASP A 31 20.58 -23.76 -0.75
N GLU A 32 20.12 -24.01 0.47
CA GLU A 32 19.31 -25.19 0.80
C GLU A 32 17.99 -25.20 0.00
N PRO A 33 17.58 -26.35 -0.56
CA PRO A 33 16.32 -26.45 -1.27
C PRO A 33 15.14 -26.41 -0.30
N GLY A 34 14.12 -25.62 -0.63
CA GLY A 34 12.90 -25.56 0.15
C GLY A 34 11.94 -24.51 -0.36
N ARG A 35 10.78 -24.43 0.29
CA ARG A 35 9.77 -23.42 0.02
C ARG A 35 9.38 -22.73 1.30
N THR A 36 8.90 -21.51 1.21
CA THR A 36 8.28 -20.81 2.34
C THR A 36 6.87 -20.42 1.96
N LEU A 37 5.91 -20.80 2.78
CA LEU A 37 4.54 -20.32 2.67
C LEU A 37 4.40 -19.07 3.53
N VAL A 38 3.91 -17.99 2.93
CA VAL A 38 3.64 -16.73 3.60
C VAL A 38 2.13 -16.54 3.68
N ALA A 39 1.61 -16.49 4.89
CA ALA A 39 0.21 -16.22 5.18
C ALA A 39 0.07 -14.86 5.86
N CYS A 40 -1.03 -14.18 5.57
CA CYS A 40 -1.39 -12.92 6.21
C CYS A 40 -2.83 -13.02 6.70
N GLY A 41 -3.14 -12.30 7.76
CA GLY A 41 -4.51 -12.22 8.26
C GLY A 41 -4.59 -11.36 9.51
N GLU A 42 -5.43 -11.79 10.44
CA GLU A 42 -5.69 -11.12 11.71
C GLU A 42 -5.42 -12.09 12.87
N TYR A 43 -4.73 -11.61 13.90
CA TYR A 43 -4.54 -12.30 15.16
C TYR A 43 -4.63 -11.27 16.30
N ASN A 44 -5.47 -11.53 17.30
CA ASN A 44 -5.73 -10.61 18.41
C ASN A 44 -5.99 -9.17 17.93
N THR A 45 -6.94 -9.01 17.00
CA THR A 45 -7.35 -7.74 16.38
C THR A 45 -6.25 -6.95 15.66
N LYS A 46 -5.08 -7.56 15.47
CA LYS A 46 -3.93 -6.96 14.79
C LYS A 46 -3.57 -7.74 13.55
N GLY A 47 -3.01 -7.06 12.56
CA GLY A 47 -2.54 -7.67 11.33
C GLY A 47 -1.36 -8.58 11.63
N SER A 48 -1.50 -9.84 11.27
CA SER A 48 -0.45 -10.83 11.48
C SER A 48 0.09 -11.36 10.16
N LEU A 49 1.42 -11.29 10.04
CA LEU A 49 2.17 -11.91 8.96
C LEU A 49 2.86 -13.16 9.51
N GLU A 50 2.77 -14.26 8.77
CA GLU A 50 3.15 -15.57 9.24
C GLU A 50 3.97 -16.29 8.16
N LEU A 51 5.19 -16.70 8.51
CA LEU A 51 6.08 -17.42 7.60
C LEU A 51 6.21 -18.87 8.08
N TYR A 52 6.00 -19.79 7.14
CA TYR A 52 6.10 -21.23 7.36
C TYR A 52 7.15 -21.81 6.41
N GLY A 53 8.27 -22.28 6.95
CA GLY A 53 9.28 -22.99 6.18
C GLY A 53 8.81 -24.40 5.83
N LEU A 54 8.75 -24.74 4.56
CA LEU A 54 8.44 -26.07 4.03
C LEU A 54 9.74 -26.66 3.48
N SER A 55 10.36 -27.58 4.21
CA SER A 55 11.52 -28.32 3.69
C SER A 55 11.05 -29.28 2.60
N ALA A 56 11.71 -29.27 1.45
CA ALA A 56 11.49 -30.28 0.42
C ALA A 56 12.19 -31.56 0.86
N GLU A 57 11.48 -32.45 1.57
CA GLU A 57 11.99 -33.80 1.76
C GLU A 57 12.14 -34.45 0.38
N THR A 58 13.39 -34.75 0.01
CA THR A 58 13.69 -35.73 -1.03
C THR A 58 12.95 -37.00 -0.66
N ARG A 59 12.07 -37.49 -1.54
CA ARG A 59 11.35 -38.77 -1.43
C ARG A 59 12.27 -39.86 -0.83
N GLY A 60 12.14 -40.13 0.47
CA GLY A 60 12.99 -41.10 1.15
C GLY A 60 12.90 -40.99 2.67
N GLU A 61 12.13 -41.90 3.26
CA GLU A 61 12.21 -42.32 4.67
C GLU A 61 11.96 -41.24 5.76
N GLY A 62 10.68 -41.00 6.03
CA GLY A 62 10.10 -41.19 7.37
C GLY A 62 10.64 -40.39 8.55
N ASN A 63 11.37 -39.29 8.36
CA ASN A 63 11.96 -38.57 9.48
C ASN A 63 11.03 -37.45 9.98
N ARG A 64 10.10 -37.80 10.89
CA ARG A 64 9.17 -36.88 11.63
C ARG A 64 9.87 -35.68 12.32
N ARG A 65 11.20 -35.61 12.33
CA ARG A 65 12.02 -34.50 12.83
C ARG A 65 12.08 -33.30 11.87
N ALA A 66 12.01 -33.49 10.55
CA ALA A 66 12.04 -32.36 9.61
C ALA A 66 10.77 -31.49 9.73
N PHE A 67 9.63 -32.14 9.95
CA PHE A 67 8.36 -31.46 10.29
C PHE A 67 8.41 -30.63 11.58
N ARG A 68 9.38 -30.87 12.48
CA ARG A 68 9.53 -30.10 13.74
C ARG A 68 10.33 -28.83 13.56
N LYS A 69 11.25 -28.74 12.59
CA LYS A 69 11.92 -27.47 12.24
C LYS A 69 11.01 -26.56 11.41
N SER A 70 10.12 -27.12 10.61
CA SER A 70 9.06 -26.40 9.86
C SER A 70 7.86 -25.98 10.72
N ALA A 71 7.74 -26.47 11.96
CA ALA A 71 6.65 -26.12 12.87
C ALA A 71 6.87 -24.77 13.58
N MET A 72 8.08 -24.22 13.55
CA MET A 72 8.35 -22.87 14.05
C MET A 72 7.81 -21.85 13.05
N LYS A 73 6.65 -21.32 13.38
CA LYS A 73 5.99 -20.21 12.72
C LYS A 73 6.60 -18.91 13.21
N ASN A 74 7.21 -18.13 12.32
CA ASN A 74 7.49 -16.73 12.63
C ASN A 74 6.18 -15.95 12.51
N ARG A 75 5.50 -15.73 13.64
CA ARG A 75 4.27 -14.94 13.72
C ARG A 75 4.62 -13.55 14.20
N GLN A 76 4.44 -12.58 13.33
CA GLN A 76 4.68 -11.19 13.62
C GLN A 76 3.38 -10.40 13.62
N THR A 77 3.29 -9.44 14.52
CA THR A 77 2.34 -8.33 14.43
C THR A 77 2.89 -7.29 13.46
N ALA A 78 2.38 -7.27 12.24
CA ALA A 78 2.86 -6.42 11.15
C ALA A 78 2.05 -5.12 11.02
N SER A 79 0.80 -5.11 11.51
CA SER A 79 0.01 -3.88 11.59
C SER A 79 -1.00 -3.87 12.72
N GLN A 80 -1.55 -2.68 12.99
CA GLN A 80 -2.62 -2.49 13.99
C GLN A 80 -4.00 -2.87 13.46
N SER A 81 -4.16 -3.08 12.14
CA SER A 81 -5.37 -3.61 11.50
C SER A 81 -5.09 -4.90 10.73
N LYS A 82 -6.15 -5.57 10.27
CA LYS A 82 -6.08 -6.82 9.50
C LYS A 82 -5.27 -6.66 8.20
N LEU A 83 -4.42 -7.64 7.92
CA LEU A 83 -3.80 -7.77 6.61
C LEU A 83 -4.77 -8.41 5.61
N LEU A 84 -4.91 -7.82 4.44
CA LEU A 84 -5.91 -8.22 3.44
C LEU A 84 -5.29 -9.09 2.35
N SER A 85 -4.11 -8.71 1.87
CA SER A 85 -3.43 -9.41 0.79
C SER A 85 -1.92 -9.45 1.01
N VAL A 86 -1.26 -10.47 0.47
CA VAL A 86 0.20 -10.64 0.56
C VAL A 86 0.72 -11.29 -0.72
N ILE A 87 1.82 -10.75 -1.26
CA ILE A 87 2.52 -11.22 -2.45
C ILE A 87 4.03 -11.13 -2.28
N ASN A 88 4.75 -11.78 -3.20
CA ASN A 88 6.17 -11.56 -3.36
C ASN A 88 6.38 -10.51 -4.44
N HIS A 89 7.25 -9.54 -4.17
CA HIS A 89 7.63 -8.47 -5.08
C HIS A 89 9.15 -8.47 -5.16
N GLY A 90 9.68 -9.04 -6.23
CA GLY A 90 11.11 -9.30 -6.38
C GLY A 90 11.76 -10.04 -5.19
N THR A 91 12.65 -9.37 -4.47
CA THR A 91 13.29 -9.93 -3.27
C THR A 91 12.51 -9.71 -1.97
N ARG A 92 11.40 -8.97 -2.00
CA ARG A 92 10.66 -8.51 -0.81
C ARG A 92 9.28 -9.14 -0.73
N ILE A 93 8.70 -9.06 0.46
CA ILE A 93 7.31 -9.42 0.72
C ILE A 93 6.52 -8.13 0.80
N VAL A 94 5.37 -8.08 0.14
CA VAL A 94 4.47 -6.93 0.17
C VAL A 94 3.13 -7.38 0.69
N TYR A 95 2.56 -6.60 1.59
CA TYR A 95 1.21 -6.82 2.08
C TYR A 95 0.40 -5.53 2.11
N SER A 96 -0.90 -5.68 1.92
CA SER A 96 -1.90 -4.63 2.12
C SER A 96 -2.56 -4.77 3.48
N ASP A 97 -2.85 -3.63 4.08
CA ASP A 97 -3.42 -3.52 5.42
C ASP A 97 -4.75 -2.76 5.41
N GLY A 98 -5.62 -3.05 6.37
CA GLY A 98 -6.92 -2.41 6.56
C GLY A 98 -6.87 -0.91 6.88
N GLN A 99 -5.69 -0.36 7.19
CA GLN A 99 -5.46 1.08 7.30
C GLN A 99 -5.20 1.79 5.96
N GLY A 100 -5.25 1.07 4.84
CA GLY A 100 -4.98 1.64 3.51
C GLY A 100 -3.49 1.79 3.21
N TYR A 101 -2.63 0.97 3.81
CA TYR A 101 -1.20 0.96 3.54
C TYR A 101 -0.76 -0.28 2.77
N LEU A 102 0.19 -0.07 1.87
CA LEU A 102 1.07 -1.09 1.32
C LEU A 102 2.41 -1.01 2.04
N LYS A 103 2.90 -2.14 2.54
CA LYS A 103 4.20 -2.21 3.20
C LYS A 103 5.07 -3.28 2.56
N TRP A 104 6.31 -2.92 2.29
CA TRP A 104 7.37 -3.81 1.84
C TRP A 104 8.21 -4.19 3.03
N VAL A 105 8.37 -5.48 3.24
CA VAL A 105 9.28 -6.04 4.24
C VAL A 105 10.30 -6.95 3.56
N GLU A 106 11.45 -7.08 4.18
CA GLU A 106 12.44 -8.08 3.77
C GLU A 106 11.88 -9.51 3.96
N ARG A 107 12.60 -10.51 3.43
CA ARG A 107 12.18 -11.92 3.50
C ARG A 107 12.12 -12.49 4.93
N ASP A 108 12.64 -11.76 5.91
CA ASP A 108 12.50 -12.09 7.33
C ASP A 108 11.07 -11.85 7.84
N GLY A 109 10.24 -11.11 7.08
CA GLY A 109 8.90 -10.68 7.44
C GLY A 109 8.86 -9.45 8.36
N VAL A 110 10.01 -9.08 8.95
CA VAL A 110 10.11 -8.14 10.06
C VAL A 110 10.59 -6.77 9.62
N THR A 111 11.63 -6.74 8.80
CA THR A 111 12.33 -5.50 8.50
C THR A 111 11.56 -4.73 7.43
N GLU A 112 10.85 -3.67 7.83
CA GLU A 112 10.14 -2.76 6.91
C GLU A 112 11.15 -1.96 6.09
N VAL A 113 11.00 -2.05 4.77
CA VAL A 113 11.83 -1.35 3.77
C VAL A 113 11.14 -0.08 3.30
N ARG A 114 9.82 -0.16 3.11
CA ARG A 114 9.02 0.92 2.54
C ARG A 114 7.57 0.79 2.97
N ARG A 115 6.88 1.92 3.06
CA ARG A 115 5.42 2.00 3.12
C ARG A 115 4.89 3.01 2.12
N HIS A 116 3.69 2.75 1.60
CA HIS A 116 2.96 3.65 0.72
C HIS A 116 1.49 3.69 1.16
N LYS A 117 0.90 4.89 1.24
CA LYS A 117 -0.50 5.07 1.57
C LYS A 117 -1.32 5.07 0.29
N ILE A 118 -2.33 4.22 0.22
CA ILE A 118 -3.30 4.20 -0.88
C ILE A 118 -4.14 5.47 -0.75
N GLY A 119 -4.08 6.30 -1.78
CA GLY A 119 -4.87 7.53 -1.84
C GLY A 119 -6.32 7.26 -2.22
N LEU A 120 -7.11 8.33 -2.25
CA LEU A 120 -8.44 8.32 -2.85
C LEU A 120 -8.31 8.34 -4.38
N SER A 121 -9.08 7.51 -5.08
CA SER A 121 -9.11 7.52 -6.54
C SER A 121 -9.91 8.70 -7.10
N GLU A 122 -10.78 9.33 -6.32
CA GLU A 122 -11.63 10.43 -6.78
C GLU A 122 -10.77 11.70 -6.94
N ARG A 123 -10.58 12.13 -8.19
CA ARG A 123 -10.08 13.48 -8.45
C ARG A 123 -11.17 14.46 -8.04
N VAL A 124 -10.80 15.38 -7.18
CA VAL A 124 -11.62 16.44 -6.62
C VAL A 124 -12.19 17.33 -7.75
N ALA A 125 -13.27 16.90 -8.41
CA ALA A 125 -14.18 17.81 -9.12
C ALA A 125 -15.18 18.40 -8.12
N HIS A 126 -15.54 17.63 -7.10
CA HIS A 126 -16.17 18.12 -5.88
C HIS A 126 -15.44 17.47 -4.70
N ARG A 127 -14.94 18.26 -3.73
CA ARG A 127 -14.57 17.68 -2.43
C ARG A 127 -15.86 17.15 -1.82
N SER A 128 -16.17 15.88 -2.06
CA SER A 128 -17.24 15.19 -1.35
C SER A 128 -16.96 15.36 0.14
N LEU A 129 -17.95 15.86 0.89
CA LEU A 129 -17.83 16.09 2.33
C LEU A 129 -17.41 14.80 3.06
N PHE A 130 -17.76 13.64 2.49
CA PHE A 130 -17.39 12.32 2.97
C PHE A 130 -15.95 11.89 2.61
N GLY A 131 -15.38 12.40 1.52
CA GLY A 131 -14.00 12.08 1.09
C GLY A 131 -12.92 12.77 1.94
N SER A 132 -13.28 13.76 2.76
CA SER A 132 -12.34 14.36 3.74
C SER A 132 -12.45 13.74 5.14
N MET A 133 -13.40 12.83 5.35
CA MET A 133 -13.60 12.21 6.66
C MET A 133 -12.45 11.24 6.98
N PRO A 134 -11.93 11.24 8.22
CA PRO A 134 -10.96 10.25 8.66
C PRO A 134 -11.52 8.83 8.47
N GLY A 135 -10.79 7.96 7.75
CA GLY A 135 -11.23 6.60 7.46
C GLY A 135 -11.94 6.41 6.12
N SER A 136 -12.01 7.45 5.28
CA SER A 136 -12.44 7.33 3.87
C SER A 136 -11.36 6.79 2.93
N ASP A 137 -10.15 6.53 3.45
CA ASP A 137 -9.03 6.02 2.65
C ASP A 137 -9.40 4.67 1.98
N GLU A 138 -9.01 4.51 0.72
CA GLU A 138 -9.21 3.26 0.00
C GLU A 138 -8.26 2.17 0.53
N ILE A 139 -8.74 0.92 0.51
CA ILE A 139 -7.98 -0.25 0.96
C ILE A 139 -7.78 -1.22 -0.19
N ALA A 140 -6.57 -1.75 -0.35
CA ALA A 140 -6.31 -2.80 -1.33
C ALA A 140 -6.74 -4.16 -0.78
N LEU A 141 -7.88 -4.66 -1.26
CA LEU A 141 -8.40 -5.99 -0.94
C LEU A 141 -7.52 -7.09 -1.56
N LYS A 142 -6.98 -6.85 -2.75
CA LYS A 142 -6.07 -7.76 -3.43
C LYS A 142 -4.94 -7.00 -4.10
N ILE A 143 -3.74 -7.55 -4.01
CA ILE A 143 -2.56 -7.05 -4.70
C ILE A 143 -1.96 -8.16 -5.56
N LEU A 144 -1.40 -7.78 -6.71
CA LEU A 144 -0.74 -8.68 -7.65
C LEU A 144 0.50 -7.99 -8.23
N SER A 145 1.55 -8.75 -8.51
CA SER A 145 2.70 -8.24 -9.27
C SER A 145 2.38 -8.30 -10.77
N THR A 146 2.79 -7.29 -11.54
CA THR A 146 2.67 -7.26 -13.00
C THR A 146 3.73 -8.10 -13.71
N LYS A 147 4.68 -8.69 -12.97
CA LYS A 147 5.78 -9.46 -13.54
C LYS A 147 5.27 -10.56 -14.49
N SER A 148 5.61 -10.44 -15.75
CA SER A 148 5.35 -11.48 -16.74
C SER A 148 6.38 -12.58 -16.55
N GLY A 149 5.94 -13.81 -16.26
CA GLY A 149 6.81 -14.96 -16.02
C GLY A 149 7.63 -15.43 -17.22
N GLN A 150 7.71 -14.65 -18.31
CA GLN A 150 8.25 -15.06 -19.60
C GLN A 150 9.57 -14.39 -20.00
N ASP A 151 9.92 -13.21 -19.50
CA ASP A 151 11.13 -12.50 -19.96
C ASP A 151 12.25 -12.51 -18.92
N GLY A 152 13.28 -13.33 -19.18
CA GLY A 152 14.49 -13.46 -18.37
C GLY A 152 15.40 -12.22 -18.36
N ASN A 153 14.93 -11.08 -18.90
CA ASN A 153 15.68 -9.83 -19.02
C ASN A 153 15.13 -8.69 -18.14
N GLU A 154 14.00 -8.90 -17.45
CA GLU A 154 13.48 -7.93 -16.48
C GLU A 154 14.32 -7.93 -15.19
N ALA A 155 14.70 -6.74 -14.72
CA ALA A 155 15.42 -6.58 -13.48
C ALA A 155 14.59 -7.12 -12.29
N ILE A 156 15.27 -7.69 -11.30
CA ILE A 156 14.68 -8.49 -10.21
C ILE A 156 13.65 -7.72 -9.34
N ASN A 157 13.48 -6.41 -9.49
CA ASN A 157 12.51 -5.59 -8.75
C ASN A 157 11.88 -4.47 -9.62
N ASP A 158 11.76 -4.68 -10.93
CA ASP A 158 11.18 -3.68 -11.85
C ASP A 158 9.70 -3.94 -12.15
N ASP A 159 9.06 -4.77 -11.34
CA ASP A 159 7.65 -5.08 -11.45
C ASP A 159 6.78 -4.02 -10.76
N ASP A 160 5.66 -3.70 -11.38
CA ASP A 160 4.64 -2.85 -10.79
C ASP A 160 3.65 -3.69 -9.96
N LEU A 161 2.91 -3.02 -9.07
CA LEU A 161 1.87 -3.66 -8.27
C LEU A 161 0.48 -3.25 -8.73
N LEU A 162 -0.32 -4.21 -9.15
CA LEU A 162 -1.74 -4.05 -9.37
C LEU A 162 -2.49 -4.12 -8.04
N LEU A 163 -3.38 -3.17 -7.81
CA LEU A 163 -4.24 -3.06 -6.65
C LEU A 163 -5.70 -3.20 -7.07
N TRP A 164 -6.48 -3.92 -6.27
CA TRP A 164 -7.92 -4.00 -6.38
C TRP A 164 -8.56 -3.56 -5.07
N THR A 165 -9.38 -2.52 -5.11
CA THR A 165 -10.03 -1.94 -3.92
C THR A 165 -11.42 -2.50 -3.65
N GLY A 166 -11.93 -3.37 -4.53
CA GLY A 166 -13.28 -3.92 -4.49
C GLY A 166 -14.18 -3.35 -5.58
N GLU A 167 -13.86 -2.15 -6.04
CA GLU A 167 -14.57 -1.46 -7.11
C GLU A 167 -13.62 -0.92 -8.17
N ARG A 168 -12.43 -0.45 -7.75
CA ARG A 168 -11.45 0.20 -8.62
C ARG A 168 -10.16 -0.59 -8.72
N LEU A 169 -9.54 -0.50 -9.90
CA LEU A 169 -8.19 -1.00 -10.17
C LEU A 169 -7.20 0.17 -10.11
N GLY A 170 -6.05 -0.08 -9.50
CA GLY A 170 -4.94 0.85 -9.47
C GLY A 170 -3.61 0.16 -9.77
N VAL A 171 -2.61 0.94 -10.13
CA VAL A 171 -1.23 0.46 -10.31
C VAL A 171 -0.31 1.32 -9.45
N VAL A 172 0.60 0.66 -8.73
CA VAL A 172 1.69 1.32 -8.02
C VAL A 172 2.97 0.96 -8.75
N SER A 173 3.60 1.98 -9.32
CA SER A 173 4.89 1.88 -9.99
C SER A 173 5.98 2.59 -9.21
N PHE A 174 7.23 2.18 -9.45
CA PHE A 174 8.41 2.69 -8.76
C PHE A 174 9.08 3.83 -9.53
N SER A 175 8.28 4.76 -10.08
CA SER A 175 8.80 5.88 -10.85
C SER A 175 8.46 7.24 -10.23
N SER A 176 9.21 8.27 -10.59
CA SER A 176 8.98 9.65 -10.14
C SER A 176 7.78 10.32 -10.82
N LYS A 177 7.21 9.70 -11.86
CA LYS A 177 6.09 10.23 -12.63
C LYS A 177 4.92 9.25 -12.61
N PRO A 178 3.67 9.71 -12.48
CA PRO A 178 2.53 8.83 -12.71
C PRO A 178 2.60 8.28 -14.13
N GLY A 179 2.48 6.96 -14.27
CA GLY A 179 2.59 6.28 -15.58
C GLY A 179 1.36 6.48 -16.47
N PHE A 180 0.22 6.79 -15.86
CA PHE A 180 -1.04 7.08 -16.54
C PHE A 180 -1.95 7.96 -15.69
N PHE A 181 -2.92 8.60 -16.32
CA PHE A 181 -3.97 9.39 -15.69
C PHE A 181 -5.33 8.69 -15.89
N ALA A 182 -6.26 8.81 -14.93
CA ALA A 182 -7.58 8.17 -15.04
C ALA A 182 -8.31 8.57 -16.34
N ASP A 183 -8.21 9.85 -16.69
CA ASP A 183 -8.78 10.45 -17.90
C ASP A 183 -8.27 9.83 -19.21
N GLU A 184 -7.14 9.10 -19.20
CA GLU A 184 -6.61 8.39 -20.38
C GLU A 184 -7.38 7.09 -20.66
N PHE A 185 -8.14 6.58 -19.68
CA PHE A 185 -8.95 5.35 -19.81
C PHE A 185 -10.44 5.63 -19.96
N GLU A 186 -10.87 6.87 -19.77
CA GLU A 186 -12.25 7.30 -20.02
C GLU A 186 -12.39 7.64 -21.51
N ASP A 187 -13.15 6.84 -22.25
CA ASP A 187 -13.58 7.23 -23.59
C ASP A 187 -14.44 8.48 -23.46
N ASP A 188 -14.00 9.59 -24.06
CA ASP A 188 -14.75 10.85 -24.06
C ASP A 188 -15.98 10.71 -24.96
N THR A 189 -17.02 10.09 -24.41
CA THR A 189 -18.32 9.88 -25.05
C THR A 189 -19.17 11.16 -25.06
N ARG A 190 -18.67 12.24 -24.46
CA ARG A 190 -19.33 13.54 -24.42
C ARG A 190 -19.33 14.16 -25.81
N THR A 191 -20.47 14.73 -26.15
CA THR A 191 -20.60 15.57 -27.35
C THR A 191 -19.80 16.87 -27.18
N PRO A 192 -19.36 17.50 -28.28
CA PRO A 192 -18.64 18.79 -28.20
C PRO A 192 -19.44 19.89 -27.50
N GLU A 193 -20.78 19.80 -27.52
CA GLU A 193 -21.68 20.72 -26.81
C GLU A 193 -21.63 20.52 -25.28
N GLU A 194 -21.58 19.27 -24.82
CA GLU A 194 -21.46 18.95 -23.38
C GLU A 194 -20.11 19.41 -22.81
N ILE A 195 -19.02 19.23 -23.56
CA ILE A 195 -17.68 19.70 -23.17
C ILE A 195 -17.64 21.24 -23.06
N ALA A 196 -18.32 21.95 -23.98
CA ALA A 196 -18.40 23.40 -23.93
C ALA A 196 -19.24 23.89 -22.75
N ALA A 197 -20.35 23.23 -22.46
CA ALA A 197 -21.22 23.56 -21.33
C ALA A 197 -20.52 23.33 -19.98
N GLU A 198 -19.75 22.25 -19.84
CA GLU A 198 -18.98 21.96 -18.62
C GLU A 198 -17.89 23.01 -18.37
N LYS A 199 -17.14 23.40 -19.40
CA LYS A 199 -16.16 24.50 -19.30
C LYS A 199 -16.80 25.82 -18.91
N GLU A 200 -18.00 26.12 -19.42
CA GLU A 200 -18.74 27.33 -19.02
C GLU A 200 -19.17 27.27 -17.55
N GLN A 201 -19.59 26.10 -17.06
CA GLN A 201 -19.91 25.86 -15.65
C GLN A 201 -18.69 26.02 -14.74
N GLU A 202 -17.53 25.47 -15.11
CA GLU A 202 -16.28 25.63 -14.37
C GLU A 202 -15.87 27.10 -14.26
N LEU A 203 -15.89 27.82 -15.39
CA LEU A 203 -15.59 29.25 -15.43
C LEU A 203 -16.57 30.07 -14.59
N TYR A 204 -17.86 29.70 -14.59
CA TYR A 204 -18.86 30.32 -13.73
C TYR A 204 -18.58 30.04 -12.25
N GLY A 205 -18.22 28.81 -11.89
CA GLY A 205 -17.85 28.40 -10.54
C GLY A 205 -16.63 29.17 -10.01
N GLU A 206 -15.58 29.32 -10.81
CA GLU A 206 -14.39 30.11 -10.43
C GLU A 206 -14.73 31.59 -10.21
N LYS A 207 -15.51 32.18 -11.12
CA LYS A 207 -15.97 33.57 -10.98
C LYS A 207 -16.80 33.76 -9.72
N MET A 208 -17.68 32.80 -9.42
CA MET A 208 -18.51 32.83 -8.21
C MET A 208 -17.66 32.73 -6.94
N ARG A 209 -16.67 31.83 -6.91
CA ARG A 209 -15.71 31.72 -5.80
C ARG A 209 -14.97 33.03 -5.57
N LEU A 210 -14.44 33.65 -6.63
CA LEU A 210 -13.70 34.90 -6.53
C LEU A 210 -14.60 36.06 -6.06
N ALA A 211 -15.85 36.10 -6.52
CA ALA A 211 -16.84 37.09 -6.06
C ALA A 211 -17.15 36.91 -4.56
N LEU A 212 -17.38 35.68 -4.10
CA LEU A 212 -17.62 35.37 -2.69
C LEU A 212 -16.41 35.71 -1.80
N GLU A 213 -15.19 35.38 -2.24
CA GLU A 213 -13.95 35.73 -1.51
C GLU A 213 -13.79 37.26 -1.39
N ARG A 214 -14.12 38.00 -2.45
CA ARG A 214 -14.10 39.46 -2.43
C ARG A 214 -15.14 40.02 -1.46
N HIS A 215 -16.38 39.51 -1.49
CA HIS A 215 -17.41 39.93 -0.55
C HIS A 215 -17.06 39.61 0.90
N ALA A 216 -16.49 38.44 1.18
CA ALA A 216 -16.01 38.09 2.51
C ALA A 216 -14.92 39.05 2.98
N ARG A 217 -13.97 39.40 2.12
CA ARG A 217 -12.91 40.38 2.41
C ARG A 217 -13.48 41.77 2.70
N ASP A 218 -14.46 42.22 1.93
CA ASP A 218 -15.11 43.52 2.12
C ASP A 218 -15.88 43.56 3.47
N VAL A 219 -16.58 42.48 3.84
CA VAL A 219 -17.22 42.36 5.17
C VAL A 219 -16.19 42.39 6.30
N HIS A 220 -15.06 41.70 6.15
CA HIS A 220 -13.96 41.75 7.13
C HIS A 220 -13.35 43.16 7.23
N PHE A 221 -13.20 43.87 6.11
CA PHE A 221 -12.70 45.23 6.06
C PHE A 221 -13.65 46.22 6.76
N VAL A 222 -14.95 46.15 6.47
CA VAL A 222 -15.98 46.99 7.09
C VAL A 222 -16.11 46.70 8.59
N ARG A 223 -16.01 45.44 9.01
CA ARG A 223 -15.99 45.05 10.44
C ARG A 223 -14.83 45.71 11.21
N ASN A 224 -13.69 45.92 10.56
CA ASN A 224 -12.52 46.57 11.16
C ASN A 224 -12.56 48.10 11.08
N LEU A 225 -13.46 48.69 10.28
CA LEU A 225 -13.66 50.13 10.14
C LEU A 225 -14.86 50.68 10.92
N GLY A 226 -15.74 49.80 11.42
CA GLY A 226 -17.03 50.16 12.00
C GLY A 226 -17.30 49.60 13.40
N ALA A 227 -16.39 49.79 14.35
CA ALA A 227 -16.70 49.79 15.80
C ALA A 227 -15.55 50.44 16.58
N GLY A 228 -15.26 51.70 16.27
CA GLY A 228 -14.47 52.57 17.14
C GLY A 228 -15.19 52.76 18.47
N ARG A 229 -14.78 51.99 19.48
CA ARG A 229 -14.68 52.35 20.91
C ARG A 229 -15.42 53.64 21.31
N VAL A 230 -16.70 53.54 21.66
CA VAL A 230 -17.34 54.54 22.53
C VAL A 230 -16.85 54.27 23.95
N ARG A 231 -15.79 54.97 24.35
CA ARG A 231 -15.43 55.19 25.76
C ARG A 231 -16.41 56.21 26.32
N THR A 232 -17.37 55.79 27.13
CA THR A 232 -18.01 56.69 28.11
C THR A 232 -17.24 56.57 29.41
N GLY A 233 -16.60 57.66 29.80
CA GLY A 233 -16.08 57.88 31.14
C GLY A 233 -17.11 58.56 32.04
N ALA A 234 -16.74 58.62 33.32
CA ALA A 234 -17.47 59.07 34.51
C ALA A 234 -18.36 58.01 35.15
#